data_AF-A0A355RCN2-F1
#
_entry.id   AF-A0A355RCN2-F1
#
_cell.length_a   1.000
_cell.length_b   1.000
_cell.length_c   1.000
_cell.angle_alpha   90.00
_cell.angle_beta   90.00
_cell.angle_gamma   90.00
#
_symmetry.space_group_name_H-M   'P 1'
#
loop_
_entity.id
_entity.type
_entity.pdbx_description
1 polymer ?
#
loop_
_entity_poly.entity_id
_entity_poly.type
_entity_poly.pdbx_seq_one_letter_code
_entity_poly.pdbx_strand_id
1 'polypeptide(L)' 'EAKNLGVNLVALGNHKVLSMQGANELNAKMRALGFEVYDPDMSMFTLGGGGVHCLSQALCRDNV' A
#
# COMPACT_ATOMS: atom_id res chain seq x y z
N GLU A 1 -4.27 -8.15 -11.82
CA GLU A 1 -4.90 -7.61 -10.59
C GLU A 1 -4.07 -6.47 -10.02
N ALA A 2 -4.68 -5.53 -9.30
CA ALA A 2 -3.98 -4.36 -8.75
C ALA A 2 -2.78 -4.73 -7.85
N LYS A 3 -2.82 -5.89 -7.19
CA LYS A 3 -1.71 -6.45 -6.40
C LYS A 3 -0.43 -6.73 -7.21
N ASN A 4 -0.54 -6.97 -8.51
CA ASN A 4 0.61 -7.26 -9.39
C ASN A 4 1.23 -5.99 -9.99
N LEU A 5 0.63 -4.81 -9.78
CA LEU A 5 1.17 -3.57 -10.33
C LEU A 5 2.43 -3.08 -9.60
N GLY A 6 2.75 -3.64 -8.43
CA GLY A 6 3.98 -3.33 -7.68
C GLY A 6 4.08 -1.90 -7.12
N VAL A 7 3.15 -1.01 -7.48
CA VAL A 7 3.17 0.43 -7.14
C VAL A 7 1.90 0.90 -6.44
N ASN A 8 0.93 0.01 -6.22
CA ASN A 8 -0.36 0.36 -5.62
C ASN A 8 -0.28 0.32 -4.08
N LEU A 9 0.44 1.29 -3.51
CA LEU A 9 0.60 1.52 -2.07
C LEU A 9 0.44 3.00 -1.77
N VAL A 10 0.17 3.35 -0.50
CA VAL A 10 0.10 4.73 -0.03
C VAL A 10 1.20 4.99 0.99
N ALA A 11 2.03 6.01 0.74
CA ALA A 11 2.97 6.51 1.73
C ALA A 11 2.22 7.28 2.83
N LEU A 12 2.35 6.85 4.09
CA LEU A 12 1.73 7.51 5.25
C LEU A 12 2.67 8.51 5.93
N GLY A 13 3.92 8.63 5.45
CA GLY A 13 4.96 9.43 6.11
C GLY A 13 5.59 8.69 7.29
N ASN A 14 6.65 9.26 7.87
CA ASN A 14 7.31 8.71 9.05
C ASN A 14 7.64 7.20 8.93
N HIS A 15 8.27 6.82 7.81
CA HIS A 15 8.64 5.44 7.46
C HIS A 15 7.47 4.42 7.47
N LYS A 16 6.21 4.89 7.36
CA LYS A 16 5.02 4.04 7.28
C LYS A 16 4.45 4.00 5.88
N VAL A 17 3.98 2.81 5.48
CA VAL A 17 3.26 2.60 4.22
C VAL A 17 2.04 1.72 4.41
N LEU A 18 0.99 2.00 3.65
CA LEU A 18 -0.19 1.14 3.51
C LEU A 18 -0.10 0.40 2.17
N SER A 19 -0.04 -0.92 2.24
CA SER A 19 0.01 -1.85 1.11
C SER A 19 -1.17 -2.83 1.19
N MET A 20 -1.09 -3.98 0.52
CA MET A 20 -2.09 -5.04 0.53
C MET A 20 -1.44 -6.35 0.99
N GLN A 21 -2.16 -7.18 1.76
CA GLN A 21 -1.62 -8.46 2.25
C GLN A 21 -1.10 -9.36 1.12
N GLY A 22 -1.78 -9.36 -0.04
CA GLY A 22 -1.39 -10.18 -1.20
C GLY A 22 -0.13 -9.70 -1.95
N ALA A 23 0.44 -8.54 -1.61
CA ALA A 23 1.63 -7.97 -2.25
C ALA A 23 2.94 -8.46 -1.60
N ASN A 24 3.09 -9.78 -1.43
CA ASN A 24 4.13 -10.41 -0.61
C ASN A 24 5.56 -9.91 -0.91
N GLU A 25 5.97 -9.90 -2.18
CA GLU A 25 7.32 -9.51 -2.58
C GLU A 25 7.59 -8.01 -2.28
N LEU A 26 6.61 -7.15 -2.58
CA LEU A 26 6.68 -5.73 -2.28
C LEU A 26 6.78 -5.49 -0.78
N ASN A 27 5.92 -6.13 0.01
CA ASN A 27 5.90 -5.95 1.46
C ASN A 27 7.20 -6.44 2.10
N ALA A 28 7.77 -7.55 1.62
CA ALA A 28 9.06 -8.05 2.08
C ALA A 28 10.20 -7.06 1.79
N LYS A 29 10.25 -6.50 0.58
CA LYS A 29 11.26 -5.47 0.21
C LYS A 29 11.11 -4.21 1.06
N MET A 30 9.89 -3.73 1.29
CA MET A 30 9.63 -2.54 2.11
C MET A 30 10.06 -2.75 3.57
N ARG A 31 9.72 -3.91 4.16
CA ARG A 31 10.17 -4.26 5.52
C ARG A 31 11.68 -4.39 5.61
N ALA A 32 12.34 -4.98 4.60
CA ALA A 32 13.80 -5.07 4.53
C ALA A 32 14.49 -3.70 4.44
N LEU A 33 13.81 -2.69 3.87
CA LEU A 33 14.25 -1.30 3.82
C LEU A 33 13.92 -0.51 5.09
N GLY A 34 13.33 -1.15 6.12
CA GLY A 34 13.02 -0.51 7.41
C GLY A 34 11.67 0.23 7.46
N PHE A 35 10.80 0.02 6.47
CA PHE A 35 9.44 0.57 6.54
C PHE A 35 8.54 -0.25 7.44
N GLU A 36 7.71 0.44 8.21
CA GLU A 36 6.53 -0.14 8.84
C GLU A 36 5.44 -0.31 7.77
N VAL A 37 5.06 -1.56 7.50
CA VAL A 37 4.10 -1.91 6.46
C VAL A 37 2.80 -2.38 7.09
N TYR A 38 1.74 -1.59 6.88
CA TYR A 38 0.36 -2.00 7.11
C TYR A 38 -0.17 -2.66 5.84
N ASP A 39 -0.57 -3.92 5.92
CA ASP A 39 -1.00 -4.71 4.78
C ASP A 39 -2.34 -5.43 5.07
N PRO A 40 -3.47 -4.69 5.16
CA PRO A 40 -4.78 -5.29 5.37
C PRO A 40 -5.15 -6.25 4.22
N ASP A 41 -6.05 -7.19 4.52
CA ASP A 41 -6.70 -7.98 3.48
C ASP A 41 -7.60 -7.06 2.64
N MET A 42 -7.27 -6.95 1.35
CA MET A 42 -7.97 -6.14 0.36
C MET A 42 -8.57 -7.00 -0.76
N SER A 43 -8.61 -8.32 -0.60
CA SER A 43 -9.04 -9.29 -1.61
C SER A 43 -10.38 -8.92 -2.25
N MET A 44 -11.39 -8.60 -1.43
CA MET A 44 -12.71 -8.18 -1.90
C MET A 44 -12.70 -6.90 -2.76
N PHE A 45 -11.82 -5.95 -2.46
CA PHE A 45 -11.71 -4.71 -3.24
C PHE A 45 -10.92 -4.89 -4.53
N THR A 46 -9.93 -5.78 -4.52
CA THR A 46 -9.12 -6.07 -5.71
C THR A 46 -9.92 -6.72 -6.83
N LEU A 47 -11.05 -7.37 -6.51
CA LEU A 47 -12.00 -7.88 -7.50
C LEU A 47 -12.64 -6.76 -8.33
N GLY A 48 -12.86 -5.58 -7.72
CA GLY A 48 -13.32 -4.38 -8.41
C GLY A 48 -12.20 -3.64 -9.17
N GLY A 49 -10.99 -4.20 -9.22
CA GLY A 49 -9.83 -3.61 -9.89
C GLY A 49 -9.09 -2.55 -9.07
N GLY A 50 -9.59 -2.19 -7.88
CA GLY A 50 -8.98 -1.18 -7.00
C GLY A 50 -7.91 -1.77 -6.08
N GLY A 51 -6.78 -1.08 -5.97
CA GLY A 51 -5.83 -1.28 -4.86
C GLY A 51 -5.88 -0.11 -3.87
N VAL A 52 -5.15 -0.20 -2.76
CA VAL A 52 -5.16 0.80 -1.66
C VAL A 52 -4.93 2.24 -2.12
N HIS A 53 -4.07 2.47 -3.12
CA HIS A 53 -3.86 3.80 -3.68
C HIS A 53 -5.10 4.31 -4.42
N CYS A 54 -5.74 3.45 -5.21
CA CYS A 54 -6.95 3.80 -5.97
C CYS A 54 -8.15 4.13 -5.07
N LEU A 55 -8.14 3.62 -3.84
CA LEU A 55 -9.22 3.80 -2.86
C LEU A 55 -8.96 4.98 -1.90
N SER A 56 -7.87 5.70 -2.10
CA SER A 56 -7.42 6.75 -1.19
C SER A 56 -7.34 8.10 -1.90
N GLN A 57 -7.85 9.14 -1.24
CA GLN A 57 -7.65 10.54 -1.65
C GLN A 57 -7.08 11.31 -0.45
N ALA A 58 -5.83 11.76 -0.56
CA ALA A 58 -5.23 12.59 0.48
C ALA A 58 -5.84 14.00 0.41
N LEU A 59 -6.46 14.43 1.51
CA LEU A 59 -7.04 15.78 1.63
C LEU A 59 -6.04 16.80 2.16
N CYS A 60 -5.14 16.37 3.05
CA CYS A 60 -4.09 17.18 3.65
C CYS A 60 -2.88 16.29 3.99
N ARG A 61 -1.67 16.84 3.92
CA ARG A 61 -0.42 16.24 4.38
C ARG A 61 0.43 17.31 5.04
N ASP A 62 1.24 16.91 6.01
CA ASP A 62 2.26 17.79 6.58
C ASP A 62 3.32 18.13 5.52
N ASN A 63 3.88 19.34 5.61
CA ASN A 63 4.98 19.75 4.75
C ASN A 63 6.23 18.89 5.04
N VAL A 64 6.98 18.57 3.99
CA VAL A 64 8.24 17.81 4.02
C VAL A 64 9.46 18.71 4.16
#